data_AF-A0A813VKG3-F1
#
_entry.id   AF-A0A813VKG3-F1
#
_cell.length_a   1.000
_cell.length_b   1.000
_cell.length_c   1.000
_cell.angle_alpha   90.00
_cell.angle_beta   90.00
_cell.angle_gamma   90.00
#
_symmetry.space_group_name_H-M   'P 1'
#
loop_
_entity.id
_entity.type
_entity.pdbx_description
1 polymer ?
#
loop_
_entity_poly.entity_id
_entity_poly.type
_entity_poly.pdbx_seq_one_letter_code
_entity_poly.pdbx_strand_id
1 'polypeptide(L)'
;MKSCASSIATPGELQAYRKAYSKFGEACILEIIAEKGDDAFYTGELADLIVKDIHDKVIGHNGNALAMISTINLYFGSMVFGTETDIIYNNQINDFSTLNTTNFFGVPACLANYITPGKRPSSSIVPLIMFDQNNPHVLEVLNANGGTKITTTTAQVVMLNLWFRKDIRQAINTPRLHSQLLPEEVLAECGFNQTILEQLKKLDHNIQCGVYRRSIVQSIE
;
A
#
# COMPACT_ATOMS: atom_id res chain seq x y z
N MET A 1 -17.89 -28.08 -22.95
CA MET A 1 -17.35 -27.47 -21.72
C MET A 1 -16.75 -26.12 -22.11
N LYS A 2 -17.36 -25.02 -21.66
CA LYS A 2 -16.92 -23.65 -21.97
C LYS A 2 -15.72 -23.33 -21.06
N SER A 3 -14.53 -23.15 -21.63
CA SER A 3 -13.35 -22.73 -20.88
C SER A 3 -13.37 -21.21 -20.68
N CYS A 4 -13.16 -20.78 -19.45
CA CYS A 4 -13.00 -19.36 -19.08
C CYS A 4 -11.75 -18.79 -19.77
N ALA A 5 -11.95 -18.07 -20.86
CA ALA A 5 -10.99 -17.14 -21.43
C ALA A 5 -11.78 -15.98 -22.04
N SER A 6 -11.74 -14.81 -21.39
CA SER A 6 -11.65 -13.49 -22.04
C SER A 6 -12.11 -12.36 -21.10
N SER A 7 -11.13 -11.65 -20.57
CA SER A 7 -11.13 -10.18 -20.65
C SER A 7 -9.77 -9.77 -21.22
N ILE A 8 -9.50 -10.26 -22.44
CA ILE A 8 -8.38 -9.76 -23.24
C ILE A 8 -8.82 -8.38 -23.70
N ALA A 9 -8.04 -7.36 -23.30
CA ALA A 9 -8.22 -5.99 -23.73
C ALA A 9 -8.52 -5.94 -25.24
N THR A 10 -9.56 -5.19 -25.61
CA THR A 10 -9.97 -4.98 -26.99
C THR A 10 -8.79 -4.43 -27.81
N PRO A 11 -8.76 -4.65 -29.13
CA PRO A 11 -7.71 -4.10 -29.99
C PRO A 11 -7.52 -2.58 -29.83
N GLY A 12 -8.59 -1.84 -29.53
CA GLY A 12 -8.55 -0.40 -29.24
C GLY A 12 -7.89 -0.07 -27.89
N GLU A 13 -8.15 -0.85 -26.85
CA GLU A 13 -7.49 -0.72 -25.54
C GLU A 13 -6.01 -1.08 -25.66
N LEU A 14 -5.65 -2.16 -26.34
CA LEU A 14 -4.25 -2.53 -26.61
C LEU A 14 -3.50 -1.44 -27.40
N GLN A 15 -4.18 -0.74 -28.31
CA GLN A 15 -3.60 0.38 -29.05
C GLN A 15 -3.45 1.63 -28.19
N ALA A 16 -4.39 1.90 -27.27
CA ALA A 16 -4.26 2.97 -26.27
C ALA A 16 -3.13 2.68 -25.27
N TYR A 17 -3.03 1.43 -24.80
CA TYR A 17 -1.92 0.92 -23.98
C TYR A 17 -0.59 1.08 -24.70
N ARG A 18 -0.48 0.59 -25.94
CA ARG A 18 0.75 0.75 -26.74
C ARG A 18 1.08 2.21 -27.00
N LYS A 19 0.11 3.10 -27.16
CA LYS A 19 0.34 4.53 -27.39
C LYS A 19 0.73 5.28 -26.11
N ALA A 20 0.21 4.86 -24.96
CA ALA A 20 0.64 5.34 -23.65
C ALA A 20 2.07 4.84 -23.35
N TYR A 21 2.32 3.53 -23.46
CA TYR A 21 3.64 2.93 -23.25
C TYR A 21 4.68 3.34 -24.29
N SER A 22 4.32 3.58 -25.56
CA SER A 22 5.26 4.08 -26.57
C SER A 22 5.68 5.53 -26.32
N LYS A 23 4.92 6.27 -25.53
CA LYS A 23 5.27 7.64 -25.11
C LYS A 23 6.27 7.62 -23.93
N PHE A 24 6.38 6.49 -23.23
CA PHE A 24 7.13 6.32 -21.98
C PHE A 24 7.93 5.01 -21.99
N GLY A 25 8.64 4.68 -23.09
CA GLY A 25 9.28 3.37 -23.31
C GLY A 25 9.94 2.74 -22.08
N GLU A 26 10.02 1.41 -21.98
CA GLU A 26 10.26 0.60 -20.75
C GLU A 26 11.31 1.12 -19.73
N ALA A 27 12.30 1.92 -20.14
CA ALA A 27 13.25 2.62 -19.26
C ALA A 27 12.68 3.85 -18.51
N CYS A 28 11.54 4.39 -18.94
CA CYS A 28 11.08 5.73 -18.58
C CYS A 28 10.39 5.78 -17.21
N ILE A 29 9.84 4.69 -16.69
CA ILE A 29 9.26 4.68 -15.33
C ILE A 29 10.36 4.83 -14.27
N LEU A 30 11.50 4.15 -14.47
CA LEU A 30 12.66 4.27 -13.57
C LEU A 30 13.32 5.65 -13.71
N GLU A 31 13.42 6.19 -14.93
CA GLU A 31 13.87 7.56 -15.16
C GLU A 31 12.92 8.59 -14.53
N ILE A 32 11.61 8.43 -14.68
CA ILE A 32 10.59 9.30 -14.05
C ILE A 32 10.67 9.21 -12.52
N ILE A 33 10.85 8.03 -11.93
CA ILE A 33 11.05 7.88 -10.48
C ILE A 33 12.39 8.49 -10.05
N ALA A 34 13.45 8.36 -10.85
CA ALA A 34 14.75 8.97 -10.59
C ALA A 34 14.70 10.52 -10.68
N GLU A 35 13.92 11.06 -11.62
CA GLU A 35 13.78 12.51 -11.85
C GLU A 35 12.77 13.17 -10.91
N LYS A 36 11.63 12.52 -10.65
CA LYS A 36 10.48 13.09 -9.95
C LYS A 36 10.25 12.53 -8.55
N GLY A 37 11.04 11.55 -8.12
CA GLY A 37 10.92 10.89 -6.83
C GLY A 37 9.88 9.77 -6.80
N ASP A 38 9.78 9.09 -5.64
CA ASP A 38 8.88 7.94 -5.44
C ASP A 38 7.39 8.30 -5.57
N ASP A 39 7.03 9.57 -5.32
CA ASP A 39 5.67 10.08 -5.51
C ASP A 39 5.20 10.10 -6.97
N ALA A 40 6.09 9.96 -7.95
CA ALA A 40 5.76 10.00 -9.38
C ALA A 40 4.92 8.79 -9.85
N PHE A 41 4.98 7.68 -9.12
CA PHE A 41 4.12 6.52 -9.36
C PHE A 41 2.71 6.71 -8.76
N TYR A 42 2.61 7.57 -7.75
CA TYR A 42 1.40 7.74 -6.94
C TYR A 42 0.64 9.03 -7.26
N THR A 43 1.19 9.92 -8.07
CA THR A 43 0.61 11.22 -8.44
C THR A 43 0.83 11.55 -9.92
N GLY A 44 -0.09 12.32 -10.52
CA GLY A 44 0.01 12.79 -11.91
C GLY A 44 -0.66 11.88 -12.94
N GLU A 45 -0.54 12.24 -14.23
CA GLU A 45 -1.31 11.65 -15.34
C GLU A 45 -1.14 10.12 -15.48
N LEU A 46 0.06 9.59 -15.17
CA LEU A 46 0.32 8.15 -15.18
C LEU A 46 -0.42 7.44 -14.03
N ALA A 47 -0.38 8.01 -12.83
CA ALA A 47 -1.12 7.50 -11.69
C ALA A 47 -2.63 7.54 -11.95
N ASP A 48 -3.14 8.63 -12.55
CA ASP A 48 -4.56 8.76 -12.90
C ASP A 48 -5.01 7.71 -13.93
N LEU A 49 -4.19 7.44 -14.94
CA LEU A 49 -4.45 6.40 -15.93
C LEU A 49 -4.45 4.99 -15.32
N ILE A 50 -3.49 4.70 -14.45
CA ILE A 50 -3.39 3.42 -13.73
C ILE A 50 -4.59 3.25 -12.79
N VAL A 51 -4.92 4.28 -12.01
CA VAL A 51 -6.05 4.27 -11.08
C VAL A 51 -7.37 4.08 -11.82
N LYS A 52 -7.58 4.75 -12.96
CA LYS A 52 -8.78 4.59 -13.77
C LYS A 52 -8.95 3.15 -14.26
N ASP A 53 -7.89 2.54 -14.80
CA ASP A 53 -7.96 1.16 -15.29
C ASP A 53 -8.15 0.14 -14.15
N ILE A 54 -7.55 0.37 -12.99
CA ILE A 54 -7.74 -0.46 -11.80
C ILE A 54 -9.16 -0.29 -11.25
N HIS A 55 -9.68 0.93 -11.21
CA HIS A 55 -11.02 1.23 -10.72
C HIS A 55 -12.11 0.44 -11.46
N ASP A 56 -12.06 0.45 -12.80
CA ASP A 56 -13.03 -0.26 -13.65
C ASP A 56 -12.94 -1.80 -13.50
N LYS A 57 -11.83 -2.31 -12.93
CA LYS A 57 -11.58 -3.75 -12.72
C LYS A 57 -11.78 -4.21 -11.27
N VAL A 58 -11.76 -3.29 -10.30
CA VAL A 58 -11.89 -3.61 -8.86
C VAL A 58 -13.35 -3.81 -8.45
N ILE A 59 -14.28 -3.02 -8.99
CA ILE A 59 -15.72 -3.26 -8.84
C ILE A 59 -16.29 -3.73 -10.17
N GLY A 60 -16.48 -5.04 -10.29
CA GLY A 60 -17.10 -5.63 -11.48
C GLY A 60 -18.54 -5.16 -11.61
N HIS A 61 -19.06 -5.06 -12.84
CA HIS A 61 -20.42 -4.57 -13.12
C HIS A 61 -21.54 -5.38 -12.44
N ASN A 62 -21.21 -6.57 -11.95
CA ASN A 62 -22.10 -7.45 -11.20
C ASN A 62 -22.05 -7.23 -9.68
N GLY A 63 -21.36 -6.20 -9.19
CA GLY A 63 -21.18 -5.92 -7.76
C GLY A 63 -20.06 -6.73 -7.08
N ASN A 64 -19.19 -7.39 -7.84
CA ASN A 64 -18.02 -8.10 -7.28
C ASN A 64 -16.92 -7.11 -6.92
N ALA A 65 -16.27 -7.29 -5.77
CA ALA A 65 -15.12 -6.48 -5.36
C ALA A 65 -13.82 -7.30 -5.20
N LEU A 66 -12.68 -6.65 -5.47
CA LEU A 66 -11.34 -7.21 -5.29
C LEU A 66 -10.43 -6.24 -4.52
N ALA A 67 -10.02 -6.60 -3.30
CA ALA A 67 -8.90 -5.95 -2.62
C ALA A 67 -7.62 -6.74 -2.87
N MET A 68 -6.59 -6.10 -3.42
CA MET A 68 -5.30 -6.73 -3.69
C MET A 68 -4.16 -5.79 -3.36
N ILE A 69 -3.14 -6.33 -2.71
CA ILE A 69 -1.86 -5.67 -2.49
C ILE A 69 -0.77 -6.65 -2.94
N SER A 70 0.15 -6.17 -3.79
CA SER A 70 1.32 -6.91 -4.24
C SER A 70 2.58 -6.14 -3.89
N THR A 71 3.69 -6.84 -3.66
CA THR A 71 4.95 -6.22 -3.22
C THR A 71 6.16 -7.02 -3.65
N ILE A 72 7.29 -6.32 -3.84
CA ILE A 72 8.64 -6.89 -3.91
C ILE A 72 9.44 -6.61 -2.62
N ASN A 73 8.74 -6.21 -1.56
CA ASN A 73 9.18 -5.69 -0.27
C ASN A 73 9.76 -4.27 -0.32
N LEU A 74 11.08 -4.11 -0.29
CA LEU A 74 11.70 -2.78 -0.30
C LEU A 74 11.66 -2.17 -1.70
N TYR A 75 11.99 -0.88 -1.81
CA TYR A 75 12.13 -0.22 -3.11
C TYR A 75 13.16 -0.96 -3.97
N PHE A 76 12.75 -1.34 -5.19
CA PHE A 76 13.51 -2.19 -6.11
C PHE A 76 13.86 -3.60 -5.59
N GLY A 77 13.17 -4.05 -4.54
CA GLY A 77 13.29 -5.40 -3.99
C GLY A 77 14.74 -5.74 -3.59
N SER A 78 15.29 -6.79 -4.19
CA SER A 78 16.66 -7.23 -3.96
C SER A 78 17.73 -6.40 -4.67
N MET A 79 17.34 -5.41 -5.49
CA MET A 79 18.23 -4.72 -6.43
C MET A 79 18.86 -5.66 -7.48
N VAL A 80 18.33 -6.88 -7.62
CA VAL A 80 18.75 -7.83 -8.65
C VAL A 80 17.71 -7.84 -9.78
N PHE A 81 18.20 -7.55 -10.98
CA PHE A 81 17.43 -7.57 -12.22
C PHE A 81 17.89 -8.75 -13.07
N GLY A 82 16.96 -9.64 -13.44
CA GLY A 82 17.25 -10.75 -14.34
C GLY A 82 17.36 -10.26 -15.77
N THR A 83 18.57 -10.12 -16.30
CA THR A 83 18.85 -9.54 -17.64
C THR A 83 18.27 -10.32 -18.81
N GLU A 84 17.90 -11.58 -18.62
CA GLU A 84 17.25 -12.41 -19.64
C GLU A 84 15.72 -12.45 -19.48
N THR A 85 15.22 -12.20 -18.27
CA THR A 85 13.79 -12.32 -17.93
C THR A 85 13.09 -10.97 -17.78
N ASP A 86 13.85 -9.89 -17.68
CA ASP A 86 13.41 -8.53 -17.37
C ASP A 86 12.58 -8.41 -16.07
N ILE A 87 12.89 -9.28 -15.10
CA ILE A 87 12.20 -9.35 -13.80
C ILE A 87 13.10 -8.76 -12.72
N ILE A 88 12.53 -7.86 -11.91
CA ILE A 88 13.12 -7.42 -10.65
C ILE A 88 12.75 -8.42 -9.56
N TYR A 89 13.75 -9.02 -8.91
CA TYR A 89 13.51 -10.00 -7.85
C TYR A 89 13.22 -9.31 -6.52
N ASN A 90 12.25 -9.86 -5.78
CA ASN A 90 11.91 -9.39 -4.44
C ASN A 90 13.03 -9.66 -3.43
N ASN A 91 13.01 -8.95 -2.31
CA ASN A 91 13.78 -9.28 -1.11
C ASN A 91 12.85 -9.64 0.07
N GLN A 92 11.81 -10.42 -0.17
CA GLN A 92 10.80 -10.76 0.85
C GLN A 92 11.41 -11.54 2.02
N ILE A 93 12.55 -12.19 1.82
CA ILE A 93 13.29 -12.87 2.90
C ILE A 93 13.65 -11.93 4.06
N ASN A 94 13.75 -10.62 3.82
CA ASN A 94 13.98 -9.58 4.82
C ASN A 94 12.83 -9.43 5.84
N ASP A 95 11.64 -9.95 5.55
CA ASP A 95 10.52 -9.91 6.48
C ASP A 95 10.54 -11.04 7.51
N PHE A 96 11.42 -12.06 7.34
CA PHE A 96 11.68 -13.01 8.41
C PHE A 96 12.47 -12.36 9.54
N SER A 97 12.24 -12.83 10.75
CA SER A 97 13.07 -12.50 11.89
C SER A 97 14.39 -13.27 11.82
N THR A 98 15.50 -12.57 12.10
CA THR A 98 16.82 -13.18 12.32
C THR A 98 17.22 -12.98 13.78
N LEU A 99 17.83 -14.01 14.38
CA LEU A 99 18.19 -14.01 15.80
C LEU A 99 19.05 -12.78 16.14
N ASN A 100 18.69 -12.06 17.21
CA ASN A 100 19.38 -10.86 17.70
C ASN A 100 19.49 -9.71 16.68
N THR A 101 18.61 -9.64 15.69
CA THR A 101 18.54 -8.51 14.76
C THR A 101 17.15 -7.86 14.78
N THR A 102 17.12 -6.57 14.50
CA THR A 102 15.90 -5.83 14.18
C THR A 102 15.79 -5.74 12.66
N ASN A 103 14.60 -5.97 12.10
CA ASN A 103 14.42 -5.88 10.65
C ASN A 103 14.43 -4.43 10.16
N PHE A 104 14.34 -4.24 8.84
CA PHE A 104 14.33 -2.91 8.20
C PHE A 104 13.28 -1.94 8.77
N PHE A 105 12.17 -2.45 9.30
CA PHE A 105 11.06 -1.66 9.85
C PHE A 105 11.12 -1.48 11.37
N GLY A 106 12.22 -1.82 12.03
CA GLY A 106 12.35 -1.65 13.48
C GLY A 106 11.68 -2.77 14.30
N VAL A 107 11.21 -3.85 13.67
CA VAL A 107 10.52 -4.95 14.38
C VAL A 107 11.54 -5.94 14.96
N PRO A 108 11.47 -6.25 16.27
CA PRO A 108 12.40 -7.19 16.90
C PRO A 108 12.19 -8.63 16.44
N ALA A 109 13.20 -9.45 16.69
CA ALA A 109 13.17 -10.87 16.37
C ALA A 109 12.03 -11.60 17.10
N CYS A 110 11.20 -12.33 16.34
CA CYS A 110 10.16 -13.20 16.86
C CYS A 110 10.43 -14.64 16.43
N LEU A 111 10.50 -15.57 17.39
CA LEU A 111 10.75 -17.00 17.13
C LEU A 111 9.73 -17.58 16.14
N ALA A 112 8.46 -17.17 16.25
CA ALA A 112 7.39 -17.60 15.35
C ALA A 112 7.62 -17.16 13.88
N ASN A 113 8.46 -16.16 13.65
CA ASN A 113 8.78 -15.62 12.33
C ASN A 113 10.25 -15.91 11.91
N TYR A 114 10.92 -16.90 12.52
CA TYR A 114 12.22 -17.36 12.01
C TYR A 114 12.09 -18.10 10.69
N ILE A 115 13.14 -17.97 9.87
CA ILE A 115 13.25 -18.56 8.55
C ILE A 115 13.36 -20.08 8.63
N THR A 116 12.54 -20.77 7.84
CA THR A 116 12.65 -22.22 7.59
C THR A 116 12.27 -22.50 6.14
N PRO A 117 12.78 -23.57 5.51
CA PRO A 117 12.43 -23.92 4.14
C PRO A 117 10.91 -24.01 3.93
N GLY A 118 10.41 -23.42 2.84
CA GLY A 118 9.00 -23.44 2.45
C GLY A 118 8.05 -22.57 3.29
N LYS A 119 8.53 -21.92 4.35
CA LYS A 119 7.72 -21.00 5.17
C LYS A 119 7.50 -19.68 4.45
N ARG A 120 6.39 -19.00 4.77
CA ARG A 120 6.10 -17.62 4.34
C ARG A 120 6.42 -16.64 5.47
N PRO A 121 7.07 -15.51 5.19
CA PRO A 121 7.34 -14.50 6.21
C PRO A 121 6.04 -13.80 6.65
N SER A 122 6.05 -13.27 7.87
CA SER A 122 4.98 -12.38 8.35
C SER A 122 4.88 -11.13 7.46
N SER A 123 3.67 -10.60 7.31
CA SER A 123 3.40 -9.41 6.49
C SER A 123 2.43 -8.48 7.21
N SER A 124 2.62 -7.16 7.02
CA SER A 124 1.72 -6.12 7.53
C SER A 124 0.55 -5.83 6.59
N ILE A 125 0.50 -6.48 5.43
CA ILE A 125 -0.50 -6.26 4.37
C ILE A 125 -1.90 -6.63 4.87
N VAL A 126 -2.85 -5.69 4.70
CA VAL A 126 -4.27 -5.86 5.04
C VAL A 126 -5.13 -5.38 3.87
N PRO A 127 -5.48 -6.25 2.90
CA PRO A 127 -6.45 -5.91 1.87
C PRO A 127 -7.85 -6.03 2.49
N LEU A 128 -8.64 -4.96 2.43
CA LEU A 128 -9.91 -4.86 3.14
C LEU A 128 -11.07 -4.65 2.17
N ILE A 129 -12.14 -5.44 2.35
CA ILE A 129 -13.44 -5.24 1.72
C ILE A 129 -14.47 -5.14 2.84
N MET A 130 -15.28 -4.09 2.79
CA MET A 130 -16.38 -3.86 3.70
C MET A 130 -17.70 -3.96 2.93
N PHE A 131 -18.70 -4.59 3.53
CA PHE A 131 -20.03 -4.74 2.95
C PHE A 131 -21.09 -4.62 4.04
N ASP A 132 -22.29 -4.19 3.68
CA ASP A 132 -23.42 -4.16 4.61
C ASP A 132 -23.96 -5.59 4.80
N GLN A 133 -24.17 -5.98 6.06
CA GLN A 133 -24.73 -7.28 6.40
C GLN A 133 -26.17 -7.44 5.90
N ASN A 134 -26.94 -6.34 5.88
CA ASN A 134 -28.35 -6.34 5.49
C ASN A 134 -28.54 -6.16 3.99
N ASN A 135 -27.52 -5.63 3.30
CA ASN A 135 -27.51 -5.44 1.88
C ASN A 135 -26.12 -5.78 1.34
N PRO A 136 -25.92 -6.91 0.64
CA PRO A 136 -24.59 -7.42 0.25
C PRO A 136 -23.87 -6.58 -0.82
N HIS A 137 -24.16 -5.28 -0.88
CA HIS A 137 -23.35 -4.30 -1.59
C HIS A 137 -22.07 -4.02 -0.82
N VAL A 138 -20.99 -3.95 -1.59
CA VAL A 138 -19.69 -3.50 -1.14
C VAL A 138 -19.83 -2.03 -0.77
N LEU A 139 -19.47 -1.70 0.47
CA LEU A 139 -19.42 -0.34 0.99
C LEU A 139 -18.07 0.29 0.72
N GLU A 140 -17.01 -0.51 0.82
CA GLU A 140 -15.65 0.00 0.66
C GLU A 140 -14.68 -1.10 0.25
N VAL A 141 -13.76 -0.79 -0.65
CA VAL A 141 -12.57 -1.60 -0.95
C VAL A 141 -11.34 -0.76 -0.65
N LEU A 142 -10.57 -1.12 0.36
CA LEU A 142 -9.45 -0.33 0.85
C LEU A 142 -8.15 -1.13 0.89
N ASN A 143 -7.08 -0.49 0.39
CA ASN A 143 -5.72 -1.01 0.40
C ASN A 143 -4.75 0.07 0.92
N ALA A 144 -3.73 -0.35 1.65
CA ALA A 144 -2.66 0.54 2.11
C ALA A 144 -1.27 -0.08 1.91
N ASN A 145 -0.30 0.78 1.63
CA ASN A 145 1.13 0.44 1.52
C ASN A 145 1.96 1.21 2.58
N GLY A 146 3.21 0.81 2.81
CA GLY A 146 4.12 1.50 3.73
C GLY A 146 4.68 0.67 4.89
N GLY A 147 4.90 -0.63 4.69
CA GLY A 147 5.53 -1.51 5.68
C GLY A 147 4.67 -1.70 6.93
N THR A 148 5.27 -1.60 8.11
CA THR A 148 4.57 -1.77 9.42
C THR A 148 3.41 -0.80 9.64
N LYS A 149 3.40 0.32 8.91
CA LYS A 149 2.34 1.34 8.98
C LYS A 149 1.05 0.94 8.27
N ILE A 150 1.07 -0.10 7.43
CA ILE A 150 -0.10 -0.55 6.66
C ILE A 150 -1.28 -0.82 7.61
N THR A 151 -1.07 -1.65 8.62
CA THR A 151 -2.13 -2.08 9.55
C THR A 151 -2.74 -0.90 10.30
N THR A 152 -1.92 -0.01 10.87
CA THR A 152 -2.42 1.18 11.59
C THR A 152 -3.08 2.19 10.67
N THR A 153 -2.62 2.29 9.42
CA THR A 153 -3.21 3.19 8.42
C THR A 153 -4.59 2.70 8.01
N THR A 154 -4.71 1.41 7.65
CA THR A 154 -5.99 0.78 7.34
C THR A 154 -6.99 0.96 8.48
N ALA A 155 -6.55 0.69 9.73
CA ALA A 155 -7.40 0.89 10.90
C ALA A 155 -7.87 2.35 11.09
N GLN A 156 -6.97 3.32 10.92
CA GLN A 156 -7.31 4.74 11.05
C GLN A 156 -8.28 5.22 9.97
N VAL A 157 -8.07 4.83 8.69
CA VAL A 157 -8.97 5.25 7.61
C VAL A 157 -10.37 4.67 7.82
N VAL A 158 -10.46 3.38 8.15
CA VAL A 158 -11.74 2.72 8.48
C VAL A 158 -12.41 3.38 9.68
N MET A 159 -11.65 3.69 10.74
CA MET A 159 -12.17 4.39 11.92
C MET A 159 -12.71 5.78 11.56
N LEU A 160 -11.98 6.55 10.75
CA LEU A 160 -12.37 7.89 10.32
C LEU A 160 -13.63 7.87 9.46
N ASN A 161 -13.76 6.90 8.55
CA ASN A 161 -14.94 6.74 7.73
C ASN A 161 -16.15 6.25 8.56
N LEU A 162 -16.01 5.14 9.28
CA LEU A 162 -17.12 4.51 10.00
C LEU A 162 -17.57 5.25 11.25
N TRP A 163 -16.62 5.60 12.14
CA TRP A 163 -16.95 6.16 13.45
C TRP A 163 -17.03 7.67 13.43
N PHE A 164 -16.11 8.34 12.71
CA PHE A 164 -16.07 9.79 12.61
C PHE A 164 -16.85 10.36 11.41
N ARG A 165 -17.48 9.49 10.60
CA ARG A 165 -18.37 9.86 9.49
C ARG A 165 -17.70 10.79 8.47
N LYS A 166 -16.39 10.67 8.28
CA LYS A 166 -15.68 11.36 7.19
C LYS A 166 -15.95 10.64 5.88
N ASP A 167 -16.12 11.39 4.80
CA ASP A 167 -16.07 10.79 3.46
C ASP A 167 -14.69 10.14 3.23
N ILE A 168 -14.62 9.16 2.33
CA ILE A 168 -13.39 8.38 2.15
C ILE A 168 -12.19 9.25 1.74
N ARG A 169 -12.42 10.30 0.94
CA ARG A 169 -11.35 11.23 0.52
C ARG A 169 -10.81 12.02 1.71
N GLN A 170 -11.68 12.49 2.59
CA GLN A 170 -11.29 13.15 3.83
C GLN A 170 -10.56 12.21 4.77
N ALA A 171 -11.02 10.96 4.90
CA ALA A 171 -10.39 9.95 5.74
C ALA A 171 -8.96 9.63 5.27
N ILE A 172 -8.76 9.45 3.96
CA ILE A 172 -7.44 9.22 3.35
C ILE A 172 -6.49 10.41 3.55
N ASN A 173 -6.99 11.64 3.39
CA ASN A 173 -6.18 12.87 3.49
C ASN A 173 -5.93 13.34 4.92
N THR A 174 -6.56 12.71 5.93
CA THR A 174 -6.34 13.08 7.33
C THR A 174 -4.94 12.63 7.76
N PRO A 175 -4.10 13.51 8.35
CA PRO A 175 -2.79 13.11 8.89
C PRO A 175 -2.93 12.01 9.94
N ARG A 176 -1.97 11.07 9.96
CA ARG A 176 -2.03 9.86 10.80
C ARG A 176 -0.97 9.82 11.89
N LEU A 177 -1.24 9.00 12.90
CA LEU A 177 -0.26 8.56 13.91
C LEU A 177 0.13 7.10 13.64
N HIS A 178 1.33 6.72 14.04
CA HIS A 178 1.76 5.32 14.02
C HIS A 178 2.60 5.01 15.25
N SER A 179 2.26 3.91 15.93
CA SER A 179 3.13 3.26 16.90
C SER A 179 3.02 1.75 16.70
N GLN A 180 4.14 1.07 16.85
CA GLN A 180 4.28 -0.37 16.69
C GLN A 180 4.90 -1.02 17.92
N LEU A 181 4.73 -0.37 19.09
CA LEU A 181 5.33 -0.71 20.39
C LEU A 181 6.86 -0.51 20.43
N LEU A 182 7.60 -1.09 19.48
CA LEU A 182 9.04 -0.97 19.37
C LEU A 182 9.43 -0.48 17.96
N PRO A 183 10.23 0.59 17.83
CA PRO A 183 10.75 1.45 18.89
C PRO A 183 9.64 2.15 19.70
N GLU A 184 9.95 2.52 20.95
CA GLU A 184 9.00 3.18 21.87
C GLU A 184 8.82 4.65 21.50
N GLU A 185 8.11 4.85 20.40
CA GLU A 185 7.79 6.16 19.84
C GLU A 185 6.42 6.15 19.16
N VAL A 186 5.88 7.35 18.97
CA VAL A 186 4.70 7.62 18.16
C VAL A 186 5.12 8.54 17.04
N LEU A 187 5.09 8.02 15.81
CA LEU A 187 5.33 8.80 14.60
C LEU A 187 4.08 9.59 14.25
N ALA A 188 4.22 10.90 14.05
CA ALA A 188 3.13 11.77 13.61
C ALA A 188 3.43 12.36 12.21
N GLU A 189 2.47 12.26 11.30
CA GLU A 189 2.55 12.94 10.01
C GLU A 189 2.46 14.47 10.17
N CYS A 190 3.10 15.21 9.27
CA CYS A 190 3.01 16.67 9.22
C CYS A 190 1.55 17.12 9.12
N GLY A 191 1.18 18.15 9.89
CA GLY A 191 -0.18 18.69 9.92
C GLY A 191 -1.14 17.98 10.88
N PHE A 192 -0.67 16.98 11.64
CA PHE A 192 -1.48 16.39 12.70
C PHE A 192 -1.87 17.43 13.78
N ASN A 193 -3.03 17.22 14.41
CA ASN A 193 -3.60 18.13 15.40
C ASN A 193 -2.66 18.33 16.60
N GLN A 194 -2.14 19.55 16.75
CA GLN A 194 -1.15 19.89 17.79
C GLN A 194 -1.69 19.72 19.21
N THR A 195 -2.97 20.02 19.45
CA THR A 195 -3.59 19.83 20.77
C THR A 195 -3.54 18.37 21.21
N ILE A 196 -3.78 17.43 20.29
CA ILE A 196 -3.68 15.99 20.57
C ILE A 196 -2.23 15.60 20.83
N LEU A 197 -1.28 16.09 20.01
CA LEU A 197 0.14 15.79 20.21
C LEU A 197 0.64 16.28 21.58
N GLU A 198 0.24 17.47 22.01
CA GLU A 198 0.57 18.01 23.33
C GLU A 198 -0.03 17.19 24.47
N GLN A 199 -1.27 16.71 24.31
CA GLN A 199 -1.91 15.82 25.29
C GLN A 199 -1.18 14.48 25.37
N LEU A 200 -0.78 13.89 24.24
CA LEU A 200 -0.01 12.63 24.24
C LEU A 200 1.36 12.82 24.91
N LYS A 201 2.05 13.95 24.66
CA LYS A 201 3.31 14.27 25.35
C LYS A 201 3.14 14.38 26.87
N LYS A 202 2.01 14.93 27.35
CA LYS A 202 1.69 15.00 28.79
C LYS A 202 1.44 13.62 29.40
N LEU A 203 1.11 12.63 28.58
CA LEU A 203 0.95 11.22 28.97
C LEU A 203 2.24 10.42 28.75
N ASP A 204 3.40 11.09 28.65
CA ASP A 204 4.73 10.49 28.45
C ASP A 204 4.95 9.76 27.10
N HIS A 205 4.09 10.00 26.10
CA HIS A 205 4.37 9.48 24.76
C HIS A 205 5.52 10.24 24.09
N ASN A 206 6.55 9.51 23.66
CA ASN A 206 7.64 10.01 22.84
C ASN A 206 7.16 10.27 21.39
N ILE A 207 6.73 11.51 21.12
CA ILE A 207 6.24 11.90 19.79
C ILE A 207 7.39 12.33 18.89
N GLN A 208 7.47 11.70 17.72
CA GLN A 208 8.42 12.03 16.66
C GLN A 208 7.66 12.63 15.46
N CYS A 209 7.95 13.89 15.13
CA CYS A 209 7.35 14.60 14.01
C CYS A 209 8.39 14.81 12.91
N GLY A 210 8.09 14.43 11.67
CA GLY A 210 9.06 14.54 10.58
C GLY A 210 8.55 14.02 9.25
N VAL A 211 9.43 14.13 8.24
CA VAL A 211 9.21 13.56 6.91
C VAL A 211 9.56 12.08 6.96
N TYR A 212 8.59 11.25 7.34
CA TYR A 212 8.72 9.79 7.25
C TYR A 212 8.11 9.30 5.94
N ARG A 213 8.54 8.11 5.47
CA ARG A 213 7.79 7.39 4.43
C ARG A 213 6.34 7.25 4.87
N ARG A 214 5.44 7.88 4.12
CA ARG A 214 4.00 7.86 4.39
C ARG A 214 3.41 6.55 3.94
N SER A 215 2.29 6.19 4.55
CA SER A 215 1.44 5.17 3.95
C SER A 215 0.63 5.77 2.83
N ILE A 216 0.48 4.99 1.75
CA ILE A 216 -0.31 5.35 0.59
C ILE A 216 -1.56 4.49 0.64
N VAL A 217 -2.71 5.13 0.50
CA VAL A 217 -4.02 4.46 0.60
C VAL A 217 -4.75 4.64 -0.71
N GLN A 218 -5.33 3.55 -1.18
CA GLN A 218 -6.26 3.53 -2.30
C GLN A 218 -7.57 2.95 -1.78
N SER A 219 -8.67 3.64 -2.06
CA SER A 219 -9.99 3.16 -1.68
C SER A 219 -11.03 3.45 -2.77
N ILE A 220 -12.05 2.61 -2.82
CA ILE A 220 -13.25 2.77 -3.63
C ILE A 220 -14.46 2.59 -2.70
N GLU A 221 -15.36 3.57 -2.71
CA GLU A 221 -16.64 3.60 -1.98
C GLU A 221 -17.80 3.56 -2.99
#